data_AF-A0A538ABE5-F1
#
_entry.id   AF-A0A538ABE5-F1
#
_cell.length_a   1.000
_cell.length_b   1.000
_cell.length_c   1.000
_cell.angle_alpha   90.00
_cell.angle_beta   90.00
_cell.angle_gamma   90.00
#
_symmetry.space_group_name_H-M   'P 1'
#
loop_
_entity.id
_entity.type
_entity.pdbx_description
1 polymer ?
#
loop_
_entity_poly.entity_id
_entity_poly.type
_entity_poly.pdbx_seq_one_letter_code
_entity_poly.pdbx_strand_id
1 'polypeptide(L)'
;MSALIASWLLPAFTRQWQDRQKARELKDGLVARLDEATTRTVIATRILVDRSSPEAQTADQRQLELKSASGPGRARADAAFRAALEKERDTRAVSYIRLISDWLVTRSVTRSKLATYFPQSKVDMDWTDYADHVTLYVRLASRNPEQQKKDFLQSLVRYLGRAPPDWELLAKDPRKLSKSQYSRFAVADGYLTEFLLEDKNDLVRAIVGGHVAGFSTDSGDLLRDLLPFYG
;
A
#
# COMPACT_ATOMS: atom_id res chain seq x y z
N MET A 1 -41.36 31.13 -26.91
CA MET A 1 -39.99 30.56 -26.99
C MET A 1 -39.33 30.39 -25.63
N SER A 2 -39.57 31.26 -24.65
CA SER A 2 -38.91 31.22 -23.33
C SER A 2 -39.23 29.97 -22.47
N ALA A 3 -40.43 29.40 -22.58
CA ALA A 3 -40.82 28.20 -21.83
C ALA A 3 -40.16 26.90 -22.35
N LEU A 4 -39.82 26.84 -23.64
CA LEU A 4 -39.15 25.67 -24.24
C LEU A 4 -37.67 25.61 -23.87
N ILE A 5 -37.01 26.77 -23.76
CA ILE A 5 -35.61 26.88 -23.33
C ILE A 5 -35.48 26.52 -21.83
N ALA A 6 -36.41 26.97 -20.99
CA ALA A 6 -36.44 26.60 -19.57
C ALA A 6 -36.72 25.10 -19.32
N SER A 7 -37.56 24.48 -20.16
CA SER A 7 -37.88 23.04 -20.11
C SER A 7 -36.66 22.14 -20.39
N TRP A 8 -35.66 22.64 -21.12
CA TRP A 8 -34.43 21.89 -21.45
C TRP A 8 -33.24 22.21 -20.54
N LEU A 9 -33.11 23.47 -20.11
CA LEU A 9 -32.04 23.90 -19.21
C LEU A 9 -32.15 23.27 -17.82
N LEU A 10 -33.37 23.15 -17.28
CA LEU A 10 -33.57 22.60 -15.94
C LEU A 10 -33.18 21.11 -15.85
N PRO A 11 -33.58 20.21 -16.78
CA PRO A 11 -33.10 18.83 -16.80
C PRO A 11 -31.59 18.71 -17.01
N ALA A 12 -31.00 19.48 -17.93
CA ALA A 12 -29.55 19.42 -18.20
C ALA A 12 -28.72 19.89 -17.00
N PHE A 13 -29.11 20.99 -16.37
CA PHE A 13 -28.46 21.47 -15.14
C PHE A 13 -28.60 20.47 -14.00
N THR A 14 -29.79 19.88 -13.83
CA THR A 14 -30.02 18.86 -12.79
C THR A 14 -29.17 17.61 -13.04
N ARG A 15 -29.07 17.16 -14.30
CA ARG A 15 -28.21 16.03 -14.68
C ARG A 15 -26.73 16.32 -14.43
N GLN A 16 -26.24 17.48 -14.84
CA GLN A 16 -24.85 17.90 -14.58
C GLN A 16 -24.56 17.99 -13.08
N TRP A 17 -25.51 18.50 -12.29
CA TRP A 17 -25.36 18.53 -10.84
C TRP A 17 -25.27 17.12 -10.24
N GLN A 18 -26.15 16.20 -10.67
CA GLN A 18 -26.12 14.79 -10.24
C GLN A 18 -24.80 14.11 -10.64
N ASP A 19 -24.33 14.35 -11.86
CA ASP A 19 -23.10 13.76 -12.38
C ASP A 19 -21.87 14.27 -11.64
N ARG A 20 -21.85 15.56 -11.26
CA ARG A 20 -20.80 16.11 -10.37
C ARG A 20 -20.78 15.45 -9.00
N GLN A 21 -21.93 15.12 -8.40
CA GLN A 21 -21.96 14.40 -7.12
C GLN A 21 -21.42 12.98 -7.27
N LYS A 22 -21.90 12.23 -8.27
CA LYS A 22 -21.42 10.86 -8.53
C LYS A 22 -19.93 10.80 -8.84
N ALA A 23 -19.42 11.77 -9.61
CA ALA A 23 -18.00 11.86 -9.91
C ALA A 23 -17.16 12.11 -8.63
N ARG A 24 -17.66 12.92 -7.68
CA ARG A 24 -17.01 13.13 -6.38
C ARG A 24 -17.05 11.86 -5.52
N GLU A 25 -18.21 11.23 -5.38
CA GLU A 25 -18.36 9.97 -4.64
C GLU A 25 -17.41 8.88 -5.16
N LEU A 26 -17.26 8.77 -6.48
CA LEU A 26 -16.32 7.83 -7.09
C LEU A 26 -14.87 8.15 -6.73
N LYS A 27 -14.47 9.43 -6.83
CA LYS A 27 -13.13 9.89 -6.46
C LYS A 27 -12.83 9.62 -4.99
N ASP A 28 -13.76 9.97 -4.11
CA ASP A 28 -13.63 9.76 -2.66
C ASP A 28 -13.50 8.27 -2.35
N GLY A 29 -14.32 7.42 -2.99
CA GLY A 29 -14.23 5.96 -2.82
C GLY A 29 -12.93 5.35 -3.35
N LEU A 30 -12.34 5.91 -4.42
CA LEU A 30 -11.04 5.49 -4.94
C LEU A 30 -9.90 5.93 -4.02
N VAL A 31 -9.91 7.19 -3.57
CA VAL A 31 -8.93 7.74 -2.65
C VAL A 31 -8.96 6.98 -1.33
N ALA A 32 -10.13 6.76 -0.73
CA ALA A 32 -10.25 6.01 0.53
C ALA A 32 -9.71 4.58 0.41
N ARG A 33 -10.05 3.87 -0.69
CA ARG A 33 -9.55 2.51 -0.92
C ARG A 33 -8.03 2.48 -1.07
N LEU A 34 -7.48 3.40 -1.85
CA LEU A 34 -6.05 3.52 -2.08
C LEU A 34 -5.32 3.83 -0.77
N ASP A 35 -5.82 4.82 -0.04
CA ASP A 35 -5.26 5.28 1.23
C ASP A 35 -5.26 4.19 2.30
N GLU A 36 -6.39 3.52 2.49
CA GLU A 36 -6.53 2.41 3.43
C GLU A 36 -5.58 1.27 3.05
N ALA A 37 -5.57 0.86 1.78
CA ALA A 37 -4.80 -0.29 1.32
C ALA A 37 -3.29 -0.04 1.41
N THR A 38 -2.82 1.14 1.03
CA THR A 38 -1.43 1.54 1.21
C THR A 38 -1.08 1.57 2.68
N THR A 39 -1.82 2.35 3.47
CA THR A 39 -1.46 2.62 4.87
C THR A 39 -1.42 1.31 5.65
N ARG A 40 -2.45 0.47 5.48
CA ARG A 40 -2.49 -0.87 6.08
C ARG A 40 -1.29 -1.71 5.65
N THR A 41 -0.97 -1.72 4.36
CA THR A 41 0.13 -2.54 3.82
C THR A 41 1.49 -2.11 4.33
N VAL A 42 1.79 -0.82 4.24
CA VAL A 42 3.08 -0.25 4.64
C VAL A 42 3.27 -0.37 6.16
N ILE A 43 2.27 0.00 6.96
CA ILE A 43 2.35 -0.08 8.42
C ILE A 43 2.43 -1.54 8.90
N ALA A 44 1.64 -2.45 8.32
CA ALA A 44 1.73 -3.87 8.68
C ALA A 44 3.09 -4.47 8.31
N THR A 45 3.67 -4.07 7.17
CA THR A 45 5.03 -4.46 6.78
C THR A 45 6.05 -4.01 7.82
N ARG A 46 6.00 -2.74 8.22
CA ARG A 46 6.87 -2.21 9.27
C ARG A 46 6.71 -2.97 10.59
N ILE A 47 5.49 -3.28 11.01
CA ILE A 47 5.24 -4.09 12.22
C ILE A 47 5.85 -5.50 12.09
N LEU A 48 5.75 -6.14 10.93
CA LEU A 48 6.37 -7.45 10.69
C LEU A 48 7.89 -7.37 10.81
N VAL A 49 8.49 -6.28 10.32
CA VAL A 49 9.91 -5.98 10.43
C VAL A 49 10.30 -5.68 11.89
N ASP A 50 9.55 -4.87 12.62
CA ASP A 50 9.86 -4.53 14.01
C ASP A 50 9.82 -5.73 14.96
N ARG A 51 8.91 -6.67 14.71
CA ARG A 51 8.85 -7.96 15.40
C ARG A 51 10.06 -8.87 15.14
N SER A 52 10.91 -8.52 14.18
CA SER A 52 12.15 -9.23 13.90
C SER A 52 13.38 -8.61 14.56
N SER A 53 13.18 -7.54 15.34
CA SER A 53 14.25 -6.89 16.11
C SER A 53 14.97 -7.85 17.07
N PRO A 54 16.25 -7.60 17.38
CA PRO A 54 16.99 -8.35 18.39
C PRO A 54 16.31 -8.29 19.77
N GLU A 55 15.68 -7.17 20.11
CA GLU A 55 15.00 -6.97 21.39
C GLU A 55 13.73 -7.82 21.49
N ALA A 56 12.90 -7.84 20.43
CA ALA A 56 11.73 -8.72 20.37
C ALA A 56 12.13 -10.20 20.51
N GLN A 57 13.18 -10.62 19.79
CA GLN A 57 13.71 -11.99 19.90
C GLN A 57 14.19 -12.33 21.32
N THR A 58 14.88 -11.39 21.97
CA THR A 58 15.38 -11.60 23.35
C THR A 58 14.23 -11.63 24.36
N ALA A 59 13.17 -10.84 24.15
CA ALA A 59 11.98 -10.85 24.99
C ALA A 59 11.20 -12.16 24.84
N ASP A 60 11.02 -12.63 23.60
CA ASP A 60 10.38 -13.92 23.31
C ASP A 60 11.17 -15.07 23.96
N GLN A 61 12.49 -15.09 23.79
CA GLN A 61 13.37 -16.07 24.44
C GLN A 61 13.22 -16.06 25.97
N ARG A 62 13.29 -14.89 26.61
CA ARG A 62 13.15 -14.78 28.08
C ARG A 62 11.77 -15.22 28.58
N GLN A 63 10.69 -14.85 27.89
CA GLN A 63 9.35 -15.27 28.29
C GLN A 63 9.16 -16.78 28.16
N LEU A 64 9.81 -17.40 27.18
CA LEU A 64 9.81 -18.85 26.98
C LEU A 64 10.70 -19.57 28.01
N GLU A 65 11.86 -19.02 28.38
CA GLU A 65 12.72 -19.53 29.47
C GLU A 65 12.00 -19.53 30.83
N LEU A 66 11.25 -18.47 31.13
CA LEU A 66 10.42 -18.41 32.34
C LEU A 66 9.33 -19.50 32.34
N LYS A 67 8.73 -19.78 31.17
CA LYS A 67 7.73 -20.85 31.02
C LYS A 67 8.36 -22.24 31.13
N SER A 68 9.58 -22.44 30.63
CA SER A 68 10.29 -23.73 30.70
C SER A 68 10.90 -24.03 32.07
N ALA A 69 11.27 -23.00 32.83
CA ALA A 69 11.75 -23.13 34.21
C ALA A 69 10.65 -23.53 35.22
N SER A 70 9.39 -23.56 34.80
CA SER A 70 8.23 -23.80 35.67
C SER A 70 7.80 -25.28 35.78
N GLY A 71 8.64 -26.28 35.46
CA GLY A 71 8.29 -27.69 35.66
C GLY A 71 9.39 -28.73 35.31
N PRO A 72 9.21 -30.02 35.70
CA PRO A 72 10.25 -31.04 35.59
C PRO A 72 10.34 -31.61 34.16
N GLY A 73 11.43 -31.29 33.45
CA GLY A 73 11.79 -32.00 32.23
C GLY A 73 12.44 -31.12 31.16
N ARG A 74 13.76 -30.92 31.27
CA ARG A 74 14.58 -30.15 30.30
C ARG A 74 14.38 -30.59 28.83
N ALA A 75 14.26 -31.90 28.58
CA ALA A 75 13.98 -32.42 27.23
C ALA A 75 12.55 -32.12 26.72
N ARG A 76 11.54 -32.10 27.62
CA ARG A 76 10.17 -31.68 27.27
C ARG A 76 10.10 -30.17 27.03
N ALA A 77 10.85 -29.40 27.81
CA ALA A 77 11.03 -27.96 27.62
C ALA A 77 11.68 -27.64 26.26
N ASP A 78 12.73 -28.36 25.86
CA ASP A 78 13.39 -28.17 24.55
C ASP A 78 12.49 -28.54 23.36
N ALA A 79 11.66 -29.57 23.51
CA ALA A 79 10.66 -29.94 22.51
C ALA A 79 9.53 -28.89 22.41
N ALA A 80 9.03 -28.40 23.55
CA ALA A 80 8.04 -27.33 23.61
C ALA A 80 8.60 -26.01 23.03
N PHE A 81 9.88 -25.71 23.26
CA PHE A 81 10.57 -24.56 22.69
C PHE A 81 10.59 -24.61 21.15
N ARG A 82 10.99 -25.73 20.57
CA ARG A 82 10.99 -25.92 19.10
C ARG A 82 9.58 -25.81 18.51
N ALA A 83 8.58 -26.41 19.16
CA ALA A 83 7.19 -26.35 18.71
C ALA A 83 6.60 -24.93 18.78
N ALA A 84 6.93 -24.15 19.82
CA ALA A 84 6.49 -22.76 19.96
C ALA A 84 7.12 -21.86 18.89
N LEU A 85 8.43 -22.01 18.63
CA LEU A 85 9.13 -21.30 17.56
C LEU A 85 8.53 -21.62 16.19
N GLU A 86 8.20 -22.88 15.92
CA GLU A 86 7.61 -23.27 14.64
C GLU A 86 6.20 -22.68 14.47
N LYS A 87 5.35 -22.76 15.50
CA LYS A 87 4.02 -22.15 15.49
C LYS A 87 4.06 -20.63 15.26
N GLU A 88 5.01 -19.94 15.87
CA GLU A 88 5.18 -18.51 15.66
C GLU A 88 5.66 -18.18 14.25
N ARG A 89 6.57 -19.00 13.69
CA ARG A 89 7.01 -18.89 12.30
C ARG A 89 5.84 -19.08 11.34
N ASP A 90 5.01 -20.09 11.55
CA ASP A 90 3.80 -20.34 10.76
C ASP A 90 2.86 -19.14 10.84
N THR A 91 2.65 -18.58 12.03
CA THR A 91 1.79 -17.41 12.22
C THR A 91 2.32 -16.19 11.46
N ARG A 92 3.64 -15.95 11.49
CA ARG A 92 4.27 -14.85 10.73
C ARG A 92 4.18 -15.08 9.22
N ALA A 93 4.41 -16.31 8.75
CA ALA A 93 4.29 -16.65 7.34
C ALA A 93 2.86 -16.45 6.83
N VAL A 94 1.86 -16.90 7.59
CA VAL A 94 0.44 -16.69 7.29
C VAL A 94 0.10 -15.19 7.29
N SER A 95 0.61 -14.42 8.26
CA SER A 95 0.39 -12.97 8.31
C SER A 95 0.96 -12.26 7.09
N TYR A 96 2.17 -12.64 6.66
CA TYR A 96 2.79 -12.11 5.44
C TYR A 96 2.00 -12.50 4.18
N ILE A 97 1.63 -13.78 4.02
CA ILE A 97 0.89 -14.28 2.86
C ILE A 97 -0.45 -13.57 2.73
N ARG A 98 -1.16 -13.38 3.85
CA ARG A 98 -2.42 -12.63 3.86
C ARG A 98 -2.21 -11.17 3.47
N LEU A 99 -1.20 -10.51 4.05
CA LEU A 99 -0.89 -9.13 3.77
C LEU A 99 -0.62 -8.90 2.27
N ILE A 100 0.26 -9.71 1.68
CA ILE A 100 0.60 -9.56 0.26
C ILE A 100 -0.58 -9.93 -0.64
N SER A 101 -1.38 -10.94 -0.28
CA SER A 101 -2.55 -11.33 -1.08
C SER A 101 -3.62 -10.24 -1.08
N ASP A 102 -3.97 -9.71 0.09
CA ASP A 102 -4.95 -8.61 0.23
C ASP A 102 -4.49 -7.36 -0.54
N TRP A 103 -3.18 -7.06 -0.48
CA TRP A 103 -2.56 -5.99 -1.26
C TRP A 103 -2.65 -6.23 -2.77
N LEU A 104 -2.27 -7.42 -3.26
CA LEU A 104 -2.28 -7.75 -4.69
C LEU A 104 -3.68 -7.70 -5.31
N VAL A 105 -4.70 -8.15 -4.56
CA VAL A 105 -6.11 -8.01 -4.96
C VAL A 105 -6.49 -6.54 -5.05
N THR A 106 -6.21 -5.77 -3.99
CA THR A 106 -6.64 -4.37 -3.94
C THR A 106 -5.95 -3.53 -5.01
N ARG A 107 -4.66 -3.75 -5.27
CA ARG A 107 -3.95 -3.02 -6.34
C ARG A 107 -4.51 -3.29 -7.73
N SER A 108 -4.91 -4.53 -7.98
CA SER A 108 -5.48 -4.94 -9.28
C SER A 108 -6.86 -4.32 -9.48
N VAL A 109 -7.71 -4.36 -8.46
CA VAL A 109 -9.05 -3.75 -8.51
C VAL A 109 -8.96 -2.23 -8.68
N THR A 110 -8.07 -1.56 -7.93
CA THR A 110 -7.88 -0.11 -8.06
C THR A 110 -7.37 0.26 -9.45
N ARG A 111 -6.38 -0.46 -10.00
CA ARG A 111 -5.88 -0.24 -11.36
C ARG A 111 -7.01 -0.35 -12.39
N SER A 112 -7.81 -1.41 -12.30
CA SER A 112 -8.94 -1.62 -13.21
C SER A 112 -9.91 -0.44 -13.18
N LYS A 113 -10.27 0.07 -12.00
CA LYS A 113 -11.15 1.23 -11.88
C LYS A 113 -10.52 2.50 -12.44
N LEU A 114 -9.23 2.73 -12.19
CA LEU A 114 -8.52 3.91 -12.72
C LEU A 114 -8.48 3.88 -14.25
N ALA A 115 -8.18 2.73 -14.85
CA ALA A 115 -8.18 2.57 -16.30
C ALA A 115 -9.58 2.79 -16.92
N THR A 116 -10.65 2.37 -16.22
CA THR A 116 -12.03 2.57 -16.68
C THR A 116 -12.48 4.02 -16.58
N TYR A 117 -12.22 4.68 -15.46
CA TYR A 117 -12.81 5.99 -15.14
C TYR A 117 -11.91 7.18 -15.46
N PHE A 118 -10.60 6.96 -15.66
CA PHE A 118 -9.65 8.01 -16.00
C PHE A 118 -8.82 7.68 -17.26
N PRO A 119 -9.44 7.23 -18.38
CA PRO A 119 -8.75 6.70 -19.55
C PRO A 119 -7.91 7.73 -20.31
N GLN A 120 -8.15 9.03 -20.10
CA GLN A 120 -7.39 10.13 -20.72
C GLN A 120 -6.29 10.69 -19.81
N SER A 121 -6.12 10.11 -18.62
CA SER A 121 -5.09 10.50 -17.66
C SER A 121 -4.00 9.44 -17.57
N LYS A 122 -2.88 9.79 -16.93
CA LYS A 122 -1.81 8.84 -16.59
C LYS A 122 -1.98 8.17 -15.21
N VAL A 123 -3.12 8.36 -14.54
CA VAL A 123 -3.30 7.97 -13.13
C VAL A 123 -3.25 6.45 -12.93
N ASP A 124 -3.69 5.65 -13.90
CA ASP A 124 -3.60 4.18 -13.82
C ASP A 124 -2.15 3.67 -13.94
N MET A 125 -1.34 4.34 -14.78
CA MET A 125 0.09 4.08 -14.92
C MET A 125 0.86 4.53 -13.68
N ASP A 126 0.62 5.76 -13.21
CA ASP A 126 1.22 6.29 -11.98
C ASP A 126 0.87 5.37 -10.78
N TRP A 127 -0.39 4.91 -10.68
CA TRP A 127 -0.81 3.94 -9.66
C TRP A 127 -0.07 2.61 -9.77
N THR A 128 0.12 2.11 -10.99
CA THR A 128 0.80 0.84 -11.23
C THR A 128 2.23 0.91 -10.76
N ASP A 129 2.94 1.97 -11.15
CA ASP A 129 4.34 2.19 -10.79
C ASP A 129 4.50 2.29 -9.26
N TYR A 130 3.72 3.15 -8.62
CA TYR A 130 3.67 3.26 -7.17
C TYR A 130 3.37 1.92 -6.48
N ALA A 131 2.35 1.20 -6.95
CA ALA A 131 1.93 -0.06 -6.33
C ALA A 131 2.96 -1.17 -6.49
N ASP A 132 3.77 -1.14 -7.55
CA ASP A 132 4.92 -2.03 -7.70
C ASP A 132 5.99 -1.73 -6.65
N HIS A 133 6.26 -0.47 -6.34
CA HIS A 133 7.22 -0.10 -5.30
C HIS A 133 6.75 -0.45 -3.88
N VAL A 134 5.46 -0.25 -3.56
CA VAL A 134 4.90 -0.79 -2.31
C VAL A 134 5.04 -2.32 -2.26
N THR A 135 4.83 -3.01 -3.39
CA THR A 135 5.02 -4.47 -3.47
C THR A 135 6.46 -4.88 -3.18
N LEU A 136 7.44 -4.15 -3.73
CA LEU A 136 8.86 -4.38 -3.45
C LEU A 136 9.19 -4.17 -1.97
N TYR A 137 8.65 -3.10 -1.37
CA TYR A 137 8.82 -2.83 0.06
C TYR A 137 8.28 -3.97 0.93
N VAL A 138 7.05 -4.44 0.67
CA VAL A 138 6.48 -5.61 1.38
C VAL A 138 7.39 -6.83 1.22
N ARG A 139 7.92 -7.06 0.02
CA ARG A 139 8.81 -8.20 -0.25
C ARG A 139 10.15 -8.13 0.49
N LEU A 140 10.60 -6.95 0.94
CA LEU A 140 11.79 -6.84 1.80
C LEU A 140 11.58 -7.49 3.16
N ALA A 141 10.34 -7.45 3.70
CA ALA A 141 10.00 -8.08 4.97
C ALA A 141 9.94 -9.62 4.90
N SER A 142 9.91 -10.19 3.69
CA SER A 142 9.92 -11.64 3.50
C SER A 142 11.30 -12.28 3.74
N ARG A 143 11.35 -13.62 3.69
CA ARG A 143 12.60 -14.40 3.81
C ARG A 143 13.31 -14.61 2.46
N ASN A 144 13.18 -13.68 1.53
CA ASN A 144 13.89 -13.75 0.26
C ASN A 144 15.41 -13.74 0.46
N PRO A 145 16.18 -14.40 -0.43
CA PRO A 145 17.64 -14.34 -0.42
C PRO A 145 18.16 -12.91 -0.43
N GLU A 146 19.28 -12.66 0.25
CA GLU A 146 19.87 -11.32 0.36
C GLU A 146 20.12 -10.68 -1.01
N GLN A 147 20.59 -11.45 -1.99
CA GLN A 147 20.81 -10.95 -3.35
C GLN A 147 19.50 -10.44 -3.98
N GLN A 148 18.41 -11.18 -3.83
CA GLN A 148 17.12 -10.77 -4.35
C GLN A 148 16.59 -9.51 -3.65
N LYS A 149 16.84 -9.37 -2.34
CA LYS A 149 16.51 -8.14 -1.61
C LYS A 149 17.34 -6.95 -2.08
N LYS A 150 18.62 -7.14 -2.42
CA LYS A 150 19.46 -6.08 -3.03
C LYS A 150 18.86 -5.61 -4.34
N ASP A 151 18.36 -6.51 -5.19
CA ASP A 151 17.71 -6.15 -6.45
C ASP A 151 16.43 -5.33 -6.20
N PHE A 152 15.61 -5.72 -5.23
CA PHE A 152 14.43 -4.94 -4.85
C PHE A 152 14.78 -3.55 -4.33
N LEU A 153 15.81 -3.45 -3.48
CA LEU A 153 16.28 -2.18 -2.96
C LEU A 153 16.82 -1.27 -4.04
N GLN A 154 17.55 -1.81 -5.03
CA GLN A 154 18.01 -1.00 -6.16
C GLN A 154 16.85 -0.40 -6.93
N SER A 155 15.78 -1.17 -7.17
CA SER A 155 14.56 -0.63 -7.79
C SER A 155 13.90 0.45 -6.93
N LEU A 156 13.79 0.24 -5.62
CA LEU A 156 13.27 1.25 -4.69
C LEU A 156 14.11 2.52 -4.66
N VAL A 157 15.44 2.41 -4.63
CA VAL A 157 16.37 3.56 -4.65
C VAL A 157 16.26 4.34 -5.95
N ARG A 158 16.10 3.67 -7.09
CA ARG A 158 15.85 4.35 -8.37
C ARG A 158 14.54 5.13 -8.34
N TYR A 159 13.49 4.55 -7.78
CA TYR A 159 12.18 5.21 -7.62
C TYR A 159 12.24 6.43 -6.70
N LEU A 160 12.92 6.28 -5.56
CA LEU A 160 13.14 7.36 -4.58
C LEU A 160 13.94 8.53 -5.16
N GLY A 161 14.72 8.29 -6.22
CA GLY A 161 15.73 9.23 -6.73
C GLY A 161 16.92 9.46 -5.79
N ARG A 162 16.89 8.92 -4.57
CA ARG A 162 17.98 8.99 -3.59
C ARG A 162 18.03 7.75 -2.70
N ALA A 163 19.23 7.35 -2.33
CA ALA A 163 19.46 6.25 -1.41
C ALA A 163 19.29 6.72 0.05
N PRO A 164 18.48 6.04 0.88
CA PRO A 164 18.44 6.28 2.32
C PRO A 164 19.80 6.00 2.97
N PRO A 165 20.13 6.65 4.10
CA PRO A 165 21.31 6.26 4.89
C PRO A 165 21.25 4.78 5.29
N ASP A 166 22.38 4.07 5.18
CA ASP A 166 22.51 2.64 5.52
C ASP A 166 21.47 1.71 4.84
N TRP A 167 20.92 2.09 3.68
CA TRP A 167 19.89 1.32 2.97
C TRP A 167 20.33 -0.11 2.63
N GLU A 168 21.64 -0.38 2.51
CA GLU A 168 22.17 -1.72 2.28
C GLU A 168 21.86 -2.68 3.43
N LEU A 169 21.61 -2.16 4.64
CA LEU A 169 21.18 -2.98 5.78
C LEU A 169 19.81 -3.60 5.54
N LEU A 170 18.93 -2.96 4.76
CA LEU A 170 17.59 -3.46 4.45
C LEU A 170 17.60 -4.78 3.66
N ALA A 171 18.73 -5.13 3.03
CA ALA A 171 18.90 -6.41 2.35
C ALA A 171 19.16 -7.57 3.34
N LYS A 172 19.62 -7.25 4.55
CA LYS A 172 20.04 -8.25 5.53
C LYS A 172 18.83 -8.84 6.25
N ASP A 173 19.02 -10.02 6.84
CA ASP A 173 18.04 -10.58 7.76
C ASP A 173 18.10 -9.76 9.06
N PRO A 174 17.05 -8.99 9.42
CA PRO A 174 17.04 -8.16 10.63
C PRO A 174 17.32 -8.95 11.90
N ARG A 175 17.03 -10.26 11.89
CA ARG A 175 17.27 -11.15 13.01
C ARG A 175 18.75 -11.42 13.31
N LYS A 176 19.62 -11.20 12.31
CA LYS A 176 21.06 -11.41 12.41
C LYS A 176 21.82 -10.11 12.68
N LEU A 177 21.11 -8.98 12.81
CA LEU A 177 21.72 -7.69 13.06
C LEU A 177 22.06 -7.54 14.55
N SER A 178 23.22 -6.95 14.83
CA SER A 178 23.50 -6.42 16.17
C SER A 178 22.55 -5.27 16.51
N LYS A 179 22.44 -4.92 17.79
CA LYS A 179 21.57 -3.80 18.24
C LYS A 179 21.89 -2.48 17.51
N SER A 180 23.16 -2.12 17.35
CA SER A 180 23.56 -0.89 16.63
C SER A 180 23.29 -0.95 15.12
N GLN A 181 23.40 -2.13 14.50
CA GLN A 181 23.01 -2.30 13.10
C GLN A 181 21.49 -2.24 12.93
N TYR A 182 20.73 -2.84 13.86
CA TYR A 182 19.28 -2.81 13.83
C TYR A 182 18.75 -1.38 13.96
N SER A 183 19.33 -0.55 14.83
CA SER A 183 18.92 0.86 14.93
C SER A 183 19.08 1.62 13.60
N ARG A 184 20.18 1.42 12.88
CA ARG A 184 20.39 2.04 11.56
C ARG A 184 19.47 1.46 10.48
N PHE A 185 19.27 0.14 10.51
CA PHE A 185 18.28 -0.55 9.68
C PHE A 185 16.87 0.04 9.90
N ALA A 186 16.45 0.26 11.15
CA ALA A 186 15.14 0.79 11.48
C ALA A 186 14.95 2.25 11.01
N VAL A 187 16.03 3.05 11.03
CA VAL A 187 16.03 4.39 10.44
C VAL A 187 15.84 4.32 8.92
N ALA A 188 16.56 3.43 8.24
CA ALA A 188 16.41 3.24 6.79
C ALA A 188 15.01 2.75 6.40
N ASP A 189 14.46 1.79 7.16
CA ASP A 189 13.10 1.27 6.96
C ASP A 189 12.02 2.33 7.23
N GLY A 190 12.25 3.15 8.26
CA GLY A 190 11.37 4.29 8.57
C GLY A 190 11.35 5.33 7.47
N TYR A 191 12.51 5.64 6.89
CA TYR A 191 12.61 6.55 5.75
C TYR A 191 11.84 6.02 4.52
N LEU A 192 11.94 4.71 4.21
CA LEU A 192 11.15 4.10 3.12
C LEU A 192 9.64 4.17 3.40
N THR A 193 9.25 3.90 4.65
CA THR A 193 7.86 3.96 5.08
C THR A 193 7.27 5.36 4.86
N GLU A 194 7.97 6.39 5.35
CA GLU A 194 7.53 7.78 5.24
C GLU A 194 7.43 8.20 3.78
N PHE A 195 8.45 7.90 2.97
CA PHE A 195 8.42 8.21 1.55
C PHE A 195 7.22 7.58 0.83
N LEU A 196 6.96 6.27 1.03
CA LEU A 196 5.83 5.61 0.36
C LEU A 196 4.47 6.18 0.80
N LEU A 197 4.35 6.58 2.06
CA LEU A 197 3.12 7.21 2.56
C LEU A 197 2.93 8.63 2.01
N GLU A 198 4.02 9.37 1.80
CA GLU A 198 3.99 10.72 1.21
C GLU A 198 3.75 10.70 -0.29
N ASP A 199 4.43 9.83 -1.03
CA ASP A 199 4.37 9.71 -2.49
C ASP A 199 2.95 9.37 -2.99
N LYS A 200 2.21 8.59 -2.19
CA LYS A 200 0.78 8.35 -2.36
C LYS A 200 -0.04 9.65 -2.50
N ASN A 201 0.35 10.75 -1.86
CA ASN A 201 -0.41 12.01 -1.91
C ASN A 201 -0.45 12.64 -3.30
N ASP A 202 0.54 12.35 -4.16
CA ASP A 202 0.54 12.82 -5.55
C ASP A 202 -0.53 12.10 -6.37
N LEU A 203 -0.69 10.79 -6.15
CA LEU A 203 -1.78 10.00 -6.73
C LEU A 203 -3.15 10.49 -6.27
N VAL A 204 -3.29 10.78 -4.97
CA VAL A 204 -4.56 11.33 -4.43
C VAL A 204 -4.90 12.65 -5.12
N ARG A 205 -3.94 13.56 -5.26
CA ARG A 205 -4.13 14.82 -5.97
C ARG A 205 -4.50 14.61 -7.44
N ALA A 206 -3.86 13.65 -8.12
CA ALA A 206 -4.15 13.34 -9.51
C ALA A 206 -5.56 12.75 -9.70
N ILE A 207 -6.02 11.87 -8.80
CA ILE A 207 -7.39 11.31 -8.82
C ILE A 207 -8.43 12.41 -8.56
N VAL A 208 -8.21 13.24 -7.53
CA VAL A 208 -9.14 14.31 -7.16
C VAL A 208 -9.25 15.36 -8.27
N GLY A 209 -8.13 15.73 -8.89
CA GLY A 209 -8.07 16.70 -9.99
C GLY A 209 -8.49 16.16 -11.36
N GLY A 210 -8.44 14.83 -11.57
CA GLY A 210 -8.68 14.22 -12.87
C GLY A 210 -10.14 14.30 -13.34
N HIS A 211 -10.35 14.36 -14.66
CA HIS A 211 -11.68 14.24 -15.25
C HIS A 211 -12.14 12.76 -15.22
N VAL A 212 -13.40 12.54 -14.85
CA VAL A 212 -14.00 11.20 -14.78
C VAL A 212 -14.80 10.94 -16.04
N ALA A 213 -14.38 9.94 -16.82
CA ALA A 213 -15.09 9.55 -18.02
C ALA A 213 -16.53 9.11 -17.70
N GLY A 214 -17.47 9.54 -18.54
CA GLY A 214 -18.88 9.21 -18.41
C GLY A 214 -19.69 10.13 -17.48
N PHE A 215 -19.09 11.22 -16.98
CA PHE A 215 -19.79 12.24 -16.18
C PHE A 215 -19.66 13.63 -16.80
N SER A 216 -20.80 14.30 -17.00
CA SER A 216 -20.84 15.68 -17.48
C SER A 216 -20.44 16.62 -16.32
N THR A 217 -19.17 17.03 -16.27
CA THR A 217 -18.65 17.78 -15.11
C THR A 217 -18.25 19.22 -15.44
N ASP A 218 -17.98 19.51 -16.71
CA ASP A 218 -17.61 20.84 -17.19
C ASP A 218 -18.68 21.49 -18.07
N SER A 219 -18.48 22.77 -18.40
CA SER A 219 -19.40 23.57 -19.22
C SER A 219 -19.43 23.12 -20.68
N GLY A 220 -18.37 22.47 -21.17
CA GLY A 220 -18.24 21.98 -22.53
C GLY A 220 -19.01 20.69 -22.76
N ASP A 221 -18.98 19.77 -21.78
CA ASP A 221 -19.78 18.55 -21.73
C ASP A 221 -21.27 18.87 -21.72
N LEU A 222 -21.68 19.88 -20.95
CA LEU A 222 -23.07 20.31 -20.90
C LEU A 222 -23.57 20.82 -22.27
N LEU A 223 -22.73 21.54 -23.03
CA LEU A 223 -23.06 21.94 -24.39
C LEU A 223 -23.10 20.76 -25.37
N ARG A 224 -22.23 19.77 -25.18
CA ARG A 224 -22.17 18.55 -25.99
C ARG A 224 -23.39 17.64 -25.75
N ASP A 225 -23.85 17.54 -24.50
CA ASP A 225 -25.06 16.80 -24.11
C ASP A 225 -26.36 17.50 -24.55
N LEU A 226 -26.33 18.82 -24.73
CA LEU A 226 -27.47 19.62 -25.18
C LEU A 226 -27.67 19.61 -26.72
N LEU A 227 -26.70 19.13 -27.50
CA LEU A 227 -26.74 19.09 -28.96
C LEU A 227 -26.78 17.64 -29.48
N PRO A 228 -27.95 17.01 -29.63
CA PRO A 228 -28.06 15.60 -30.02
C PRO A 228 -27.70 15.29 -31.50
N PHE A 229 -27.12 16.21 -32.28
CA PHE A 229 -27.02 16.11 -33.74
C PHE A 229 -25.65 16.30 -34.40
N TYR A 230 -24.53 16.15 -33.68
CA TYR A 230 -23.22 16.05 -34.33
C TYR A 230 -22.42 14.86 -33.79
N GLY A 231 -22.73 13.69 -34.36
CA GLY A 231 -21.85 12.53 -34.45
C GLY A 231 -21.50 12.30 -35.91
#